data_AF-A0A8C5DT74-F1
#
_entry.id   AF-A0A8C5DT74-F1
#
_cell.length_a   1.000
_cell.length_b   1.000
_cell.length_c   1.000
_cell.angle_alpha   90.00
_cell.angle_beta   90.00
_cell.angle_gamma   90.00
#
_symmetry.space_group_name_H-M   'P 1'
#
loop_
_entity.id
_entity.type
_entity.pdbx_description
1 polymer ?
#
loop_
_entity_poly.entity_id
_entity_poly.type
_entity_poly.pdbx_seq_one_letter_code
_entity_poly.pdbx_strand_id
1 'polypeptide(L)'
;LVFLPLKENDTHCVSFQFYREGSAPATLNIYITVGGAYSPLGMPVFNSSGPAYHIWTGVELAVSTFWPNQYQVVFEAISNGQRGFLAIKTSHCRDTMSTPHFLHIKGVEVNAAQTATFQCTVNGRPQSNLLLHLQVTQRNTQRNTQYNTQCNQYNTHVTQYNTQCDTGRYRCIAQSARGVGVSSYADLTVKQPPVPIAPPQLTAVDGPIIEREVEYRTVTGMLIDTTPVDKPTHKIGHLDPDTEYEISVLLTRPLEGGTGNPGPALRARTKCAGQSSHMNQASSQSEIE
;
A
#
# COMPACT_ATOMS: atom_id res chain seq x y z
N LEU A 1 24.48 -6.50 -18.71
CA LEU A 1 24.83 -5.25 -19.44
C LEU A 1 24.03 -4.12 -18.82
N VAL A 2 24.68 -3.02 -18.44
CA VAL A 2 24.04 -1.89 -17.75
C VAL A 2 24.06 -0.67 -18.66
N PHE A 3 22.89 -0.05 -18.86
CA PHE A 3 22.80 1.23 -19.57
C PHE A 3 23.23 2.39 -18.67
N LEU A 4 23.71 3.47 -19.30
CA LEU A 4 23.99 4.72 -18.60
C LEU A 4 22.72 5.20 -17.87
N PRO A 5 22.88 5.86 -16.70
CA PRO A 5 21.74 6.46 -16.01
C PRO A 5 21.00 7.43 -16.93
N LEU A 6 19.69 7.22 -17.09
CA LEU A 6 18.80 8.11 -17.83
C LEU A 6 18.21 9.14 -16.87
N LYS A 7 18.23 10.41 -17.31
CA LYS A 7 17.74 11.59 -16.58
C LYS A 7 16.87 12.41 -17.51
N GLU A 8 15.64 11.96 -17.66
CA GLU A 8 14.71 12.54 -18.63
C GLU A 8 13.73 13.47 -17.91
N ASN A 9 13.42 14.60 -18.54
CA ASN A 9 12.42 15.56 -18.06
C ASN A 9 11.05 15.30 -18.69
N ASP A 10 11.06 14.87 -19.95
CA ASP A 10 9.86 14.64 -20.74
C ASP A 10 9.54 13.14 -20.88
N THR A 11 8.32 12.87 -21.33
CA THR A 11 7.92 11.51 -21.70
C THR A 11 8.81 11.01 -22.84
N HIS A 12 9.47 9.89 -22.61
CA HIS A 12 10.42 9.28 -23.52
C HIS A 12 10.19 7.77 -23.53
N CYS A 13 10.73 7.09 -24.53
CA CYS A 13 10.73 5.64 -24.59
C CYS A 13 12.16 5.14 -24.73
N VAL A 14 12.38 3.93 -24.24
CA VAL A 14 13.59 3.16 -24.50
C VAL A 14 13.18 1.91 -25.27
N SER A 15 13.73 1.71 -26.46
CA SER A 15 13.44 0.50 -27.24
C SER A 15 14.72 -0.24 -27.62
N PHE A 16 14.62 -1.55 -27.66
CA PHE A 16 15.69 -2.43 -28.10
C PHE A 16 15.10 -3.63 -28.84
N GLN A 17 15.95 -4.27 -29.61
CA GLN A 17 15.66 -5.55 -30.22
C GLN A 17 16.60 -6.60 -29.66
N PHE A 18 16.07 -7.78 -29.37
CA PHE A 18 16.87 -8.91 -28.95
C PHE A 18 16.70 -10.08 -29.93
N TYR A 19 17.76 -10.84 -30.11
CA TYR A 19 17.81 -12.05 -30.94
C TYR A 19 18.37 -13.19 -30.10
N ARG A 20 17.74 -14.36 -30.20
CA ARG A 20 18.12 -15.57 -29.49
C ARG A 20 18.21 -16.73 -30.46
N GLU A 21 19.26 -17.52 -30.30
CA GLU A 21 19.54 -18.70 -31.11
C GLU A 21 20.18 -19.79 -30.27
N GLY A 22 19.87 -21.05 -30.58
CA GLY A 22 20.37 -22.24 -29.88
C GLY A 22 19.26 -23.24 -29.56
N SER A 23 19.65 -24.49 -29.29
CA SER A 23 18.73 -25.58 -28.93
C SER A 23 17.94 -25.28 -27.65
N ALA A 24 18.54 -24.53 -26.73
CA ALA A 24 17.89 -23.95 -25.59
C ALA A 24 18.51 -22.56 -25.36
N PRO A 25 17.90 -21.47 -25.83
CA PRO A 25 18.50 -20.14 -25.73
C PRO A 25 18.50 -19.61 -24.30
N ALA A 26 19.42 -18.67 -24.02
CA ALA A 26 19.48 -17.97 -22.75
C ALA A 26 18.18 -17.18 -22.47
N THR A 27 17.79 -17.12 -21.21
CA THR A 27 16.71 -16.27 -20.74
C THR A 27 17.19 -14.83 -20.67
N LEU A 28 16.39 -13.89 -21.17
CA LEU A 28 16.66 -12.46 -21.07
C LEU A 28 15.76 -11.85 -19.98
N ASN A 29 16.36 -11.30 -18.94
CA ASN A 29 15.71 -10.51 -17.92
C ASN A 29 16.09 -9.04 -18.09
N ILE A 30 15.15 -8.15 -17.78
CA ILE A 30 15.37 -6.71 -17.82
C ILE A 30 14.85 -6.09 -16.54
N TYR A 31 15.69 -5.27 -15.94
CA TYR A 31 15.42 -4.59 -14.68
C TYR A 31 15.50 -3.09 -14.88
N ILE A 32 14.72 -2.37 -14.06
CA ILE A 32 14.78 -0.92 -13.94
C ILE A 32 15.10 -0.60 -12.49
N THR A 33 16.30 -0.06 -12.27
CA THR A 33 16.77 0.40 -10.97
C THR A 33 16.63 1.91 -10.87
N VAL A 34 16.25 2.41 -9.69
CA VAL A 34 16.04 3.84 -9.43
C VAL A 34 16.91 4.22 -8.24
N GLY A 35 17.82 5.18 -8.41
CA GLY A 35 18.78 5.59 -7.35
C GLY A 35 20.23 5.12 -7.55
N GLY A 36 20.58 4.56 -8.71
CA GLY A 36 21.96 4.22 -9.08
C GLY A 36 22.44 2.83 -8.65
N ALA A 37 23.75 2.58 -8.77
CA ALA A 37 24.38 1.25 -8.75
C ALA A 37 24.21 0.43 -7.45
N TYR A 38 23.91 1.07 -6.32
CA TYR A 38 23.71 0.40 -5.03
C TYR A 38 22.24 0.07 -4.75
N SER A 39 21.34 0.40 -5.67
CA SER A 39 19.92 0.07 -5.51
C SER A 39 19.72 -1.43 -5.79
N PRO A 40 18.99 -2.15 -4.93
CA PRO A 40 18.70 -3.55 -5.19
C PRO A 40 17.98 -3.70 -6.54
N LEU A 41 18.39 -4.68 -7.34
CA LEU A 41 17.96 -4.87 -8.73
C LEU A 41 16.44 -5.04 -8.89
N GLY A 42 15.75 -5.52 -7.84
CA GLY A 42 14.33 -5.80 -7.94
C GLY A 42 14.03 -7.10 -8.68
N MET A 43 12.74 -7.34 -8.91
CA MET A 43 12.27 -8.35 -9.87
C MET A 43 12.35 -7.78 -11.29
N PRO A 44 12.56 -8.62 -12.31
CA PRO A 44 12.59 -8.16 -13.69
C PRO A 44 11.23 -7.59 -14.09
N VAL A 45 11.25 -6.46 -14.82
CA VAL A 45 10.05 -5.86 -15.40
C VAL A 45 9.67 -6.54 -16.73
N PHE A 46 10.63 -7.24 -17.35
CA PHE A 46 10.44 -8.05 -18.54
C PHE A 46 11.28 -9.32 -18.44
N ASN A 47 10.68 -10.44 -18.82
CA ASN A 47 11.33 -11.73 -18.97
C ASN A 47 10.99 -12.32 -20.34
N SER A 48 12.01 -12.83 -21.03
CA SER A 48 11.82 -13.68 -22.20
C SER A 48 12.54 -15.01 -21.99
N SER A 49 11.76 -16.08 -21.89
CA SER A 49 12.20 -17.47 -21.82
C SER A 49 11.64 -18.26 -23.01
N GLY A 50 11.94 -19.56 -23.12
CA GLY A 50 11.40 -20.41 -24.18
C GLY A 50 12.21 -20.47 -25.48
N PRO A 51 11.68 -21.09 -26.54
CA PRO A 51 12.43 -21.44 -27.74
C PRO A 51 12.89 -20.22 -28.54
N ALA A 52 14.00 -20.40 -29.25
CA ALA A 52 14.55 -19.42 -30.18
C ALA A 52 13.78 -19.49 -31.50
N TYR A 53 13.22 -18.36 -31.94
CA TYR A 53 12.47 -18.26 -33.21
C TYR A 53 13.30 -17.64 -34.34
N HIS A 54 14.63 -17.49 -34.17
CA HIS A 54 15.54 -16.89 -35.15
C HIS A 54 15.02 -15.56 -35.74
N ILE A 55 14.35 -14.76 -34.92
CA ILE A 55 13.76 -13.47 -35.29
C ILE A 55 14.18 -12.40 -34.29
N TRP A 56 14.38 -11.18 -34.78
CA TRP A 56 14.58 -10.01 -33.93
C TRP A 56 13.24 -9.61 -33.31
N THR A 57 13.16 -9.69 -31.99
CA THR A 57 11.97 -9.28 -31.24
C THR A 57 12.22 -7.91 -30.64
N GLY A 58 11.35 -6.95 -30.97
CA GLY A 58 11.38 -5.61 -30.40
C GLY A 58 10.67 -5.54 -29.06
N VAL A 59 11.21 -4.77 -28.13
CA VAL A 59 10.58 -4.45 -26.85
C VAL A 59 10.71 -2.95 -26.61
N GLU A 60 9.59 -2.35 -26.26
CA GLU A 60 9.48 -0.95 -25.88
C GLU A 60 9.33 -0.84 -24.36
N LEU A 61 10.10 0.04 -23.72
CA LEU A 61 10.00 0.36 -22.29
C LEU A 61 9.51 1.79 -22.14
N ALA A 62 8.39 1.93 -21.44
CA ALA A 62 7.78 3.20 -21.07
C ALA A 62 8.01 3.48 -19.58
N VAL A 63 9.15 4.09 -19.25
CA VAL A 63 9.59 4.31 -17.86
C VAL A 63 9.16 5.69 -17.38
N SER A 64 8.30 5.74 -16.38
CA SER A 64 7.71 6.98 -15.86
C SER A 64 8.47 7.48 -14.64
N THR A 65 9.80 7.51 -14.73
CA THR A 65 10.72 8.06 -13.72
C THR A 65 11.48 9.22 -14.33
N PHE A 66 11.24 10.41 -13.81
CA PHE A 66 11.74 11.67 -14.36
C PHE A 66 12.67 12.38 -13.38
N TRP A 67 13.43 13.35 -13.88
CA TRP A 67 14.24 14.24 -13.07
C TRP A 67 13.39 14.88 -11.93
N PRO A 68 13.92 15.01 -10.69
CA PRO A 68 15.31 14.82 -10.27
C PRO A 68 15.74 13.37 -10.06
N ASN A 69 14.82 12.42 -10.22
CA ASN A 69 15.17 11.00 -10.15
C ASN A 69 15.86 10.54 -11.44
N GLN A 70 16.64 9.48 -11.33
CA GLN A 70 17.30 8.82 -12.46
C GLN A 70 17.09 7.32 -12.36
N TYR A 71 17.07 6.66 -13.52
CA TYR A 71 16.94 5.21 -13.59
C TYR A 71 17.99 4.59 -14.51
N GLN A 72 18.24 3.30 -14.32
CA GLN A 72 19.12 2.52 -15.20
C GLN A 72 18.38 1.27 -15.69
N VAL A 73 18.61 0.94 -16.96
CA VAL A 73 18.14 -0.32 -17.55
C VAL A 73 19.27 -1.34 -17.42
N VAL A 74 18.96 -2.49 -16.80
CA VAL A 74 19.91 -3.59 -16.64
C VAL A 74 19.40 -4.80 -17.40
N PHE A 75 20.23 -5.31 -18.31
CA PHE A 75 19.98 -6.54 -19.04
C PHE A 75 20.77 -7.68 -18.39
N GLU A 76 20.08 -8.75 -18.05
CA GLU A 76 20.67 -9.97 -17.52
C GLU A 76 20.36 -11.13 -18.46
N ALA A 77 21.41 -11.88 -18.81
CA ALA A 77 21.30 -13.08 -19.61
C ALA A 77 21.57 -14.28 -18.71
N ILE A 78 20.58 -15.15 -18.55
CA ILE A 78 20.72 -16.39 -17.78
C ILE A 78 20.92 -17.53 -18.76
N SER A 79 22.15 -18.04 -18.83
CA SER A 79 22.48 -19.22 -19.62
C SER A 79 21.99 -20.49 -18.93
N ASN A 80 21.55 -21.45 -19.73
CA ASN A 80 21.22 -22.82 -19.29
C ASN A 80 22.39 -23.81 -19.54
N GLY A 81 23.57 -23.29 -19.87
CA GLY A 81 24.78 -24.08 -20.16
C GLY A 81 24.85 -24.63 -21.60
N GLN A 82 23.82 -24.43 -22.43
CA GLN A 82 23.83 -24.85 -23.83
C GLN A 82 24.51 -23.80 -24.73
N ARG A 83 25.02 -24.26 -25.89
CA ARG A 83 25.58 -23.36 -26.90
C ARG A 83 24.46 -22.56 -27.58
N GLY A 84 24.67 -21.25 -27.68
CA GLY A 84 23.73 -20.35 -28.30
C GLY A 84 24.23 -18.91 -28.28
N PHE A 85 23.44 -18.02 -28.85
CA PHE A 85 23.73 -16.59 -28.90
C PHE A 85 22.54 -15.79 -28.40
N LEU A 86 22.84 -14.75 -27.62
CA LEU A 86 21.92 -13.68 -27.28
C LEU A 86 22.56 -12.37 -27.74
N ALA A 87 21.89 -11.69 -28.67
CA ALA A 87 22.31 -10.38 -29.13
C ALA A 87 21.25 -9.34 -28.76
N ILE A 88 21.70 -8.16 -28.37
CA ILE A 88 20.84 -7.02 -28.05
C ILE A 88 21.36 -5.83 -28.85
N LYS A 89 20.46 -5.10 -29.50
CA LYS A 89 20.77 -3.82 -30.14
C LYS A 89 19.74 -2.79 -29.75
N THR A 90 20.17 -1.55 -29.58
CA THR A 90 19.26 -0.42 -29.39
C THR A 90 18.46 -0.17 -30.66
N SER A 91 17.24 0.32 -30.48
CA SER A 91 16.42 0.84 -31.57
C SER A 91 15.89 2.22 -31.21
N HIS A 92 15.54 2.99 -32.22
CA HIS A 92 14.79 4.22 -32.03
C HIS A 92 13.34 3.87 -31.72
N CYS A 93 12.73 4.60 -30.78
CA CYS A 93 11.30 4.50 -30.57
C CYS A 93 10.58 4.91 -31.84
N ARG A 94 9.54 4.17 -32.22
CA ARG A 94 8.68 4.58 -33.34
C ARG A 94 7.90 5.82 -32.94
N ASP A 95 7.60 6.68 -33.91
CA ASP A 95 6.87 7.95 -33.72
C ASP A 95 5.48 7.80 -33.07
N THR A 96 4.99 6.56 -32.91
CA THR A 96 3.79 6.26 -32.14
C THR A 96 4.16 5.33 -30.99
N MET A 97 4.28 5.90 -29.77
CA MET A 97 4.46 5.11 -28.54
C MET A 97 3.35 4.09 -28.43
N SER A 98 3.72 2.81 -28.47
CA SER A 98 2.78 1.71 -28.51
C SER A 98 2.54 1.10 -27.14
N THR A 99 3.43 1.39 -26.19
CA THR A 99 3.34 0.97 -24.79
C THR A 99 2.79 2.11 -23.93
N PRO A 100 1.82 1.83 -23.05
CA PRO A 100 1.21 2.87 -22.22
C PRO A 100 2.21 3.44 -21.20
N HIS A 101 2.17 4.76 -21.04
CA HIS A 101 2.92 5.47 -19.99
C HIS A 101 2.05 5.63 -18.75
N PHE A 102 2.63 5.46 -17.57
CA PHE A 102 1.92 5.75 -16.34
C PHE A 102 1.95 7.23 -16.03
N LEU A 103 0.82 7.73 -15.54
CA LEU A 103 0.81 8.96 -14.77
C LEU A 103 1.52 8.75 -13.43
N HIS A 104 1.88 9.85 -12.79
CA HIS A 104 2.50 9.81 -11.48
C HIS A 104 1.59 9.10 -10.46
N ILE A 105 2.10 8.00 -9.92
CA ILE A 105 1.44 7.22 -8.88
C ILE A 105 1.62 7.93 -7.52
N LYS A 106 0.55 7.95 -6.72
CA LYS A 106 0.57 8.55 -5.38
C LYS A 106 0.85 7.51 -4.31
N GLY A 107 1.55 7.93 -3.25
CA GLY A 107 1.68 7.15 -2.02
C GLY A 107 0.32 6.91 -1.36
N VAL A 108 0.24 5.84 -0.59
CA VAL A 108 -0.98 5.39 0.10
C VAL A 108 -0.65 5.24 1.58
N GLU A 109 -1.47 5.84 2.44
CA GLU A 109 -1.46 5.59 3.89
C GLU A 109 -2.75 4.84 4.25
N VAL A 110 -2.64 3.80 5.08
CA VAL A 110 -3.79 3.05 5.59
C VAL A 110 -3.54 2.59 7.03
N ASN A 111 -4.62 2.29 7.74
CA ASN A 111 -4.56 1.60 9.02
C ASN A 111 -4.25 0.11 8.84
N ALA A 112 -3.63 -0.51 9.84
CA ALA A 112 -3.43 -1.96 9.88
C ALA A 112 -4.77 -2.70 9.76
N ALA A 113 -4.76 -3.87 9.11
CA ALA A 113 -5.93 -4.67 8.75
C ALA A 113 -6.89 -4.04 7.73
N GLN A 114 -6.56 -2.85 7.20
CA GLN A 114 -7.32 -2.24 6.11
C GLN A 114 -6.70 -2.54 4.74
N THR A 115 -7.52 -2.35 3.70
CA THR A 115 -7.11 -2.58 2.32
C THR A 115 -6.44 -1.33 1.75
N ALA A 116 -5.22 -1.48 1.23
CA ALA A 116 -4.54 -0.41 0.50
C ALA A 116 -4.86 -0.55 -0.98
N THR A 117 -5.15 0.60 -1.61
CA THR A 117 -5.48 0.65 -3.03
C THR A 117 -4.57 1.61 -3.76
N PHE A 118 -3.71 1.08 -4.63
CA PHE A 118 -2.93 1.89 -5.55
C PHE A 118 -3.73 2.17 -6.82
N GLN A 119 -3.80 3.44 -7.21
CA GLN A 119 -4.42 3.87 -8.46
C GLN A 119 -3.35 4.01 -9.55
N CYS A 120 -3.21 2.97 -10.38
CA CYS A 120 -2.36 3.01 -11.54
C CYS A 120 -3.14 3.60 -12.72
N THR A 121 -2.76 4.79 -13.19
CA THR A 121 -3.42 5.44 -14.35
C THR A 121 -2.47 5.45 -15.53
N VAL A 122 -2.94 5.01 -16.70
CA VAL A 122 -2.14 4.96 -17.93
C VAL A 122 -2.65 5.94 -18.98
N ASN A 123 -1.72 6.64 -19.63
CA ASN A 123 -1.96 7.42 -20.83
C ASN A 123 -1.65 6.55 -22.06
N GLY A 124 -2.59 6.51 -23.00
CA GLY A 124 -2.42 5.79 -24.26
C GLY A 124 -3.74 5.30 -24.84
N ARG A 125 -3.68 4.63 -25.99
CA ARG A 125 -4.85 3.95 -26.54
C ARG A 125 -5.14 2.69 -25.71
N PRO A 126 -6.41 2.40 -25.36
CA PRO A 126 -6.75 1.17 -24.67
C PRO A 126 -6.29 -0.03 -25.51
N GLN A 127 -5.55 -0.94 -24.87
CA GLN A 127 -5.03 -2.14 -25.50
C GLN A 127 -5.80 -3.35 -24.97
N SER A 128 -6.31 -4.18 -25.88
CA SER A 128 -6.75 -5.52 -25.53
C SER A 128 -5.54 -6.33 -25.07
N ASN A 129 -5.66 -7.05 -23.95
CA ASN A 129 -4.62 -7.93 -23.37
C ASN A 129 -3.43 -7.21 -22.70
N LEU A 130 -3.65 -6.05 -22.08
CA LEU A 130 -2.67 -5.44 -21.17
C LEU A 130 -2.72 -6.14 -19.80
N LEU A 131 -1.60 -6.70 -19.36
CA LEU A 131 -1.45 -7.28 -18.03
C LEU A 131 -0.91 -6.23 -17.06
N LEU A 132 -1.64 -5.93 -16.01
CA LEU A 132 -1.18 -5.03 -14.95
C LEU A 132 -0.80 -5.80 -13.69
N HIS A 133 0.31 -5.42 -13.06
CA HIS A 133 0.65 -5.94 -11.74
C HIS A 133 1.35 -4.92 -10.89
N LEU A 134 1.30 -5.14 -9.58
CA LEU A 134 1.97 -4.32 -8.59
C LEU A 134 3.24 -5.03 -8.13
N GLN A 135 4.35 -4.31 -8.21
CA GLN A 135 5.65 -4.79 -7.77
C GLN A 135 6.05 -4.07 -6.48
N VAL A 136 6.43 -4.84 -5.46
CA VAL A 136 6.90 -4.30 -4.19
C VAL A 136 8.41 -4.48 -4.01
N THR A 137 9.05 -3.46 -3.47
CA THR A 137 10.42 -3.51 -2.94
C THR A 137 10.37 -3.29 -1.43
N GLN A 138 10.49 -4.37 -0.66
CA GLN A 138 10.69 -4.33 0.80
C GLN A 138 12.16 -4.61 1.14
N ARG A 139 12.59 -4.27 2.36
CA ARG A 139 14.01 -4.38 2.78
C ARG A 139 14.61 -5.78 2.60
N ASN A 140 13.82 -6.86 2.65
CA ASN A 140 14.30 -8.25 2.55
C ASN A 140 13.44 -9.18 1.64
N THR A 141 12.41 -8.65 0.99
CA THR A 141 11.43 -9.44 0.23
C THR A 141 10.98 -8.68 -1.02
N GLN A 142 10.98 -9.38 -2.16
CA GLN A 142 10.44 -8.87 -3.40
C GLN A 142 9.28 -9.75 -3.81
N ARG A 143 8.11 -9.15 -4.03
CA ARG A 143 6.88 -9.87 -4.37
C ARG A 143 6.26 -9.21 -5.60
N ASN A 144 5.79 -10.04 -6.53
CA ASN A 144 4.92 -9.61 -7.61
C ASN A 144 3.52 -10.11 -7.29
N THR A 145 2.58 -9.21 -7.11
CA THR A 145 1.18 -9.57 -7.01
C THR A 145 0.53 -9.21 -8.34
N GLN A 146 0.26 -10.25 -9.14
CA GLN A 146 -0.28 -10.11 -10.48
C GLN A 146 -1.81 -10.11 -10.43
N TYR A 147 -2.41 -9.07 -11.03
CA TYR A 147 -3.86 -8.94 -11.13
C TYR A 147 -4.23 -8.89 -12.62
N ASN A 148 -4.87 -9.94 -13.12
CA ASN A 148 -5.39 -9.93 -14.48
C ASN A 148 -6.56 -8.95 -14.52
N THR A 149 -6.31 -7.73 -14.99
CA THR A 149 -7.33 -6.71 -15.19
C THR A 149 -7.63 -6.59 -16.68
N GLN A 150 -8.90 -6.79 -17.05
CA GLN A 150 -9.35 -6.54 -18.41
C GLN A 150 -9.56 -5.03 -18.55
N CYS A 151 -8.59 -4.35 -19.17
CA CYS A 151 -8.52 -2.89 -19.25
C CYS A 151 -9.62 -2.34 -20.18
N ASN A 152 -10.80 -2.04 -19.62
CA ASN A 152 -11.84 -1.22 -20.28
C ASN A 152 -11.91 0.21 -19.74
N GLN A 153 -11.15 0.55 -18.68
CA GLN A 153 -11.12 1.89 -18.09
C GLN A 153 -9.70 2.25 -17.62
N TYR A 154 -9.33 3.52 -17.77
CA TYR A 154 -8.01 4.10 -17.52
C TYR A 154 -7.54 4.06 -16.05
N ASN A 155 -8.35 3.52 -15.13
CA ASN A 155 -8.08 3.41 -13.71
C ASN A 155 -8.13 1.95 -13.30
N THR A 156 -7.04 1.47 -12.71
CA THR A 156 -6.95 0.10 -12.18
C THR A 156 -6.56 0.14 -10.71
N HIS A 157 -7.35 -0.52 -9.88
CA HIS A 157 -7.20 -0.59 -8.44
C HIS A 157 -6.54 -1.92 -8.06
N VAL A 158 -5.43 -1.85 -7.33
CA VAL A 158 -4.79 -3.04 -6.78
C VAL A 158 -4.98 -3.05 -5.27
N THR A 159 -5.69 -4.06 -4.76
CA THR A 159 -6.06 -4.22 -3.34
C THR A 159 -5.17 -5.25 -2.64
N GLN A 160 -4.52 -4.85 -1.54
CA GLN A 160 -3.79 -5.73 -0.62
C GLN A 160 -4.33 -5.59 0.80
N TYR A 161 -4.56 -6.72 1.50
CA TYR A 161 -4.85 -6.74 2.94
C TYR A 161 -3.54 -6.53 3.70
N ASN A 162 -3.47 -5.48 4.53
CA ASN A 162 -2.18 -5.03 5.05
C ASN A 162 -1.96 -5.31 6.54
N THR A 163 -0.72 -5.69 6.81
CA THR A 163 -0.08 -5.74 8.12
C THR A 163 1.02 -4.66 8.16
N GLN A 164 1.54 -4.34 9.35
CA GLN A 164 2.68 -3.39 9.45
C GLN A 164 3.88 -3.82 8.59
N CYS A 165 4.04 -5.13 8.37
CA CYS A 165 5.08 -5.73 7.53
C CYS A 165 4.93 -5.43 6.02
N ASP A 166 3.77 -4.98 5.57
CA ASP A 166 3.52 -4.67 4.15
C ASP A 166 4.06 -3.28 3.74
N THR A 167 4.45 -2.44 4.70
CA THR A 167 5.09 -1.14 4.47
C THR A 167 6.27 -1.27 3.50
N GLY A 168 6.31 -0.44 2.46
CA GLY A 168 7.35 -0.52 1.44
C GLY A 168 7.10 0.37 0.24
N ARG A 169 7.94 0.22 -0.79
CA ARG A 169 7.82 0.96 -2.05
C ARG A 169 7.17 0.08 -3.11
N TYR A 170 6.11 0.59 -3.71
CA TYR A 170 5.31 -0.09 -4.71
C TYR A 170 5.37 0.63 -6.05
N ARG A 171 5.30 -0.10 -7.16
CA ARG A 171 5.17 0.47 -8.50
C ARG A 171 4.26 -0.39 -9.38
N CYS A 172 3.60 0.24 -10.33
CA CYS A 172 2.75 -0.41 -11.31
C CYS A 172 3.57 -0.83 -12.53
N ILE A 173 3.31 -2.03 -13.02
CA ILE A 173 3.89 -2.59 -14.25
C ILE A 173 2.76 -2.95 -15.20
N ALA A 174 2.81 -2.44 -16.42
CA ALA A 174 1.86 -2.75 -17.49
C ALA A 174 2.58 -3.49 -18.61
N GLN A 175 2.26 -4.75 -18.83
CA GLN A 175 2.90 -5.60 -19.83
C GLN A 175 1.95 -5.87 -20.99
N SER A 176 2.39 -5.58 -22.21
CA SER A 176 1.70 -5.89 -23.46
C SER A 176 2.58 -6.78 -24.35
N ALA A 177 2.05 -7.23 -25.48
CA ALA A 177 2.84 -7.94 -26.49
C ALA A 177 3.95 -7.08 -27.12
N ARG A 178 3.87 -5.74 -27.03
CA ARG A 178 4.82 -4.81 -27.66
C ARG A 178 5.86 -4.24 -26.70
N GLY A 179 5.58 -4.27 -25.40
CA GLY A 179 6.44 -3.59 -24.43
C GLY A 179 5.90 -3.58 -23.01
N VAL A 180 6.64 -2.90 -22.15
CA VAL A 180 6.39 -2.81 -20.71
C VAL A 180 6.40 -1.35 -20.25
N GLY A 181 5.27 -0.89 -19.70
CA GLY A 181 5.17 0.37 -18.97
C GLY A 181 5.52 0.17 -17.50
N VAL A 182 6.24 1.12 -16.91
CA VAL A 182 6.69 1.08 -15.52
C VAL A 182 6.49 2.44 -14.87
N SER A 183 5.72 2.48 -13.77
CA SER A 183 5.51 3.72 -13.01
C SER A 183 6.74 4.09 -12.17
N SER A 184 6.76 5.33 -11.65
CA SER A 184 7.60 5.66 -10.50
C SER A 184 7.23 4.79 -9.29
N TYR A 185 8.10 4.76 -8.29
CA TYR A 185 7.74 4.18 -6.99
C TYR A 185 6.82 5.12 -6.19
N ALA A 186 5.95 4.54 -5.39
CA ALA A 186 5.11 5.20 -4.39
C ALA A 186 5.23 4.44 -3.06
N ASP A 187 5.19 5.18 -1.95
CA ASP A 187 5.28 4.58 -0.62
C ASP A 187 3.91 4.07 -0.14
N LEU A 188 3.86 2.86 0.41
CA LEU A 188 2.78 2.39 1.27
C LEU A 188 3.21 2.57 2.72
N THR A 189 2.44 3.34 3.48
CA THR A 189 2.63 3.50 4.92
C THR A 189 1.47 2.85 5.67
N VAL A 190 1.77 1.82 6.46
CA VAL A 190 0.76 1.17 7.31
C VAL A 190 0.91 1.66 8.74
N LYS A 191 -0.15 2.26 9.27
CA LYS A 191 -0.19 2.82 10.63
C LYS A 191 -1.02 1.95 11.55
N GLN A 192 -0.58 1.78 12.79
CA GLN A 192 -1.38 1.05 13.78
C GLN A 192 -2.42 1.97 14.40
N PRO A 193 -3.67 1.52 14.57
CA PRO A 193 -4.65 2.20 15.42
C PRO A 193 -4.12 2.36 16.85
N PRO A 194 -4.34 3.50 17.51
CA PRO A 194 -3.76 3.80 18.82
C PRO A 194 -4.44 3.00 19.94
N VAL A 195 -3.65 2.39 20.82
CA VAL A 195 -4.14 1.72 22.03
C VAL A 195 -3.61 2.46 23.27
N PRO A 196 -4.47 2.95 24.17
CA PRO A 196 -4.02 3.56 25.42
C PRO A 196 -3.22 2.55 26.26
N ILE A 197 -1.98 2.89 26.64
CA ILE A 197 -1.07 1.95 27.35
C ILE A 197 -1.24 2.04 28.87
N ALA A 198 -1.71 3.17 29.39
CA ALA A 198 -2.01 3.34 30.80
C ALA A 198 -3.31 4.12 30.98
N PRO A 199 -4.13 3.77 31.98
CA PRO A 199 -5.12 4.70 32.49
C PRO A 199 -4.39 5.86 33.19
N PRO A 200 -4.90 7.11 33.16
CA PRO A 200 -5.00 7.99 31.99
C PRO A 200 -3.61 8.58 31.62
N GLN A 201 -2.93 8.03 30.62
CA GLN A 201 -1.80 8.71 29.95
C GLN A 201 -1.95 8.53 28.43
N LEU A 202 -2.13 9.67 27.74
CA LEU A 202 -2.45 9.77 26.32
C LEU A 202 -1.17 9.83 25.47
N THR A 203 -0.45 8.73 25.35
CA THR A 203 0.66 8.62 24.37
C THR A 203 0.17 7.91 23.11
N ALA A 204 0.00 8.68 22.03
CA ALA A 204 -0.25 8.13 20.70
C ALA A 204 1.02 7.45 20.18
N VAL A 205 0.94 6.15 19.89
CA VAL A 205 2.11 5.38 19.43
C VAL A 205 2.42 5.63 17.95
N ASP A 206 1.46 6.11 17.14
CA ASP A 206 1.72 6.43 15.73
C ASP A 206 0.69 7.37 15.06
N GLY A 207 0.91 8.68 15.16
CA GLY A 207 0.14 9.71 14.43
C GLY A 207 -0.88 10.50 15.26
N PRO A 208 -1.61 11.44 14.62
CA PRO A 208 -2.56 12.30 15.31
C PRO A 208 -3.83 11.54 15.73
N ILE A 209 -4.36 11.85 16.92
CA ILE A 209 -5.67 11.40 17.39
C ILE A 209 -6.70 12.44 16.98
N ILE A 210 -7.73 12.03 16.24
CA ILE A 210 -8.83 12.91 15.78
C ILE A 210 -10.07 12.81 16.65
N GLU A 211 -10.27 11.68 17.34
CA GLU A 211 -11.45 11.44 18.15
C GLU A 211 -11.09 10.57 19.36
N ARG A 212 -11.82 10.79 20.45
CA ARG A 212 -11.68 10.08 21.72
C ARG A 212 -13.07 9.74 22.18
N GLU A 213 -13.24 8.51 22.64
CA GLU A 213 -14.51 8.03 23.14
C GLU A 213 -14.31 7.30 24.46
N VAL A 214 -15.33 7.34 25.31
CA VAL A 214 -15.41 6.51 26.51
C VAL A 214 -16.44 5.43 26.23
N GLU A 215 -15.99 4.18 26.27
CA GLU A 215 -16.88 3.02 26.25
C GLU A 215 -17.10 2.57 27.69
N TYR A 216 -18.35 2.29 28.03
CA TYR A 216 -18.69 1.74 29.33
C TYR A 216 -19.67 0.60 29.15
N ARG A 217 -19.42 -0.48 29.90
CA ARG A 217 -20.23 -1.70 29.84
C ARG A 217 -20.50 -2.25 31.22
N THR A 218 -21.66 -2.86 31.41
CA THR A 218 -21.92 -3.63 32.63
C THR A 218 -21.06 -4.89 32.64
N VAL A 219 -20.57 -5.30 33.81
CA VAL A 219 -19.78 -6.55 33.94
C VAL A 219 -20.58 -7.78 33.50
N THR A 220 -21.92 -7.70 33.58
CA THR A 220 -22.85 -8.73 33.09
C THR A 220 -23.02 -8.72 31.56
N GLY A 221 -22.52 -7.69 30.86
CA GLY A 221 -22.60 -7.53 29.41
C GLY A 221 -23.98 -7.11 28.89
N MET A 222 -24.91 -6.71 29.76
CA MET A 222 -26.27 -6.34 29.37
C MET A 222 -26.37 -4.95 28.74
N LEU A 223 -25.41 -4.06 29.03
CA LEU A 223 -25.32 -2.72 28.47
C LEU A 223 -23.90 -2.49 27.98
N ILE A 224 -23.78 -1.94 26.77
CA ILE A 224 -22.56 -1.40 26.18
C ILE A 224 -22.96 -0.11 25.49
N ASP A 225 -22.30 1.00 25.85
CA ASP A 225 -22.52 2.29 25.21
C ASP A 225 -21.21 3.06 25.05
N THR A 226 -21.18 4.01 24.13
CA THR A 226 -19.98 4.75 23.74
C THR A 226 -20.30 6.23 23.59
N THR A 227 -19.53 7.08 24.26
CA THR A 227 -19.73 8.53 24.24
C THR A 227 -18.46 9.27 23.78
N PRO A 228 -18.56 10.21 22.82
CA PRO A 228 -17.42 11.03 22.43
C PRO A 228 -17.02 12.00 23.53
N VAL A 229 -15.70 12.23 23.69
CA VAL A 229 -15.12 13.06 24.75
C VAL A 229 -14.10 14.07 24.23
N ASP A 230 -14.35 15.35 24.51
CA ASP A 230 -13.46 16.45 24.13
C ASP A 230 -12.57 16.93 25.27
N LYS A 231 -12.92 16.59 26.52
CA LYS A 231 -12.27 17.08 27.75
C LYS A 231 -11.58 15.93 28.49
N PRO A 232 -10.52 16.22 29.28
CA PRO A 232 -9.85 15.20 30.08
C PRO A 232 -10.73 14.63 31.20
N THR A 233 -11.78 15.35 31.61
CA THR A 233 -12.79 14.87 32.56
C THR A 233 -14.12 14.71 31.86
N HIS A 234 -14.79 13.59 32.08
CA HIS A 234 -16.08 13.25 31.46
C HIS A 234 -16.95 12.53 32.49
N LYS A 235 -18.18 13.00 32.68
CA LYS A 235 -19.15 12.38 33.58
C LYS A 235 -20.09 11.47 32.79
N ILE A 236 -20.18 10.22 33.23
CA ILE A 236 -21.14 9.25 32.69
C ILE A 236 -22.35 9.25 33.62
N GLY A 237 -23.53 9.60 33.11
CA GLY A 237 -24.78 9.64 33.87
C GLY A 237 -25.80 8.63 33.39
N HIS A 238 -26.97 8.59 34.04
CA HIS A 238 -28.09 7.69 33.72
C HIS A 238 -27.76 6.19 33.82
N LEU A 239 -26.83 5.83 34.70
CA LEU A 239 -26.46 4.44 34.93
C LEU A 239 -27.47 3.72 35.85
N ASP A 240 -27.43 2.41 35.90
CA ASP A 240 -28.20 1.66 36.89
C ASP A 240 -27.55 1.80 38.27
N PRO A 241 -28.31 1.93 39.36
CA PRO A 241 -27.78 1.94 40.73
C PRO A 241 -27.22 0.57 41.14
N ASP A 242 -26.26 0.55 42.06
CA ASP A 242 -25.58 -0.67 42.59
C ASP A 242 -25.07 -1.62 41.49
N THR A 243 -24.66 -1.05 40.37
CA THR A 243 -24.25 -1.81 39.19
C THR A 243 -22.77 -1.57 38.91
N GLU A 244 -22.05 -2.65 38.62
CA GLU A 244 -20.62 -2.63 38.34
C GLU A 244 -20.38 -2.46 36.84
N TYR A 245 -19.55 -1.47 36.50
CA TYR A 245 -19.20 -1.08 35.15
C TYR A 245 -17.71 -1.23 34.91
N GLU A 246 -17.37 -1.64 33.69
CA GLU A 246 -16.03 -1.51 33.12
C GLU A 246 -16.03 -0.33 32.15
N ILE A 247 -15.12 0.61 32.37
CA ILE A 247 -15.01 1.85 31.60
C ILE A 247 -13.65 1.86 30.91
N SER A 248 -13.63 1.99 29.59
CA SER A 248 -12.45 1.99 28.76
C SER A 248 -12.44 3.25 27.88
N VAL A 249 -11.23 3.66 27.45
CA VAL A 249 -11.07 4.76 26.49
C VAL A 249 -10.75 4.17 25.14
N LEU A 250 -11.44 4.62 24.11
CA LEU A 250 -11.10 4.36 22.71
C LEU A 250 -10.51 5.62 22.10
N LEU A 251 -9.52 5.42 21.24
CA LEU A 251 -8.84 6.47 20.51
C LEU A 251 -8.95 6.17 19.02
N THR A 252 -9.25 7.19 18.24
CA THR A 252 -9.39 7.07 16.78
C THR A 252 -8.37 7.96 16.09
N ARG A 253 -7.56 7.36 15.22
CA ARG A 253 -6.71 8.08 14.26
C ARG A 253 -7.42 8.23 12.91
N PRO A 254 -6.95 9.10 12.00
CA PRO A 254 -7.54 9.25 10.67
C PRO A 254 -7.63 7.94 9.88
N LEU A 255 -8.49 7.97 8.85
CA LEU A 255 -8.76 6.89 7.88
C LEU A 255 -9.59 5.73 8.45
N GLU A 256 -10.16 4.94 7.53
CA GLU A 256 -10.98 3.77 7.86
C GLU A 256 -10.23 2.81 8.79
N GLY A 257 -10.92 2.20 9.75
CA GLY A 257 -10.32 1.30 10.74
C GLY A 257 -9.31 1.96 11.69
N GLY A 258 -9.38 3.28 11.88
CA GLY A 258 -8.47 4.05 12.72
C GLY A 258 -8.75 3.96 14.22
N THR A 259 -9.90 3.43 14.64
CA THR A 259 -10.24 3.19 16.04
C THR A 259 -9.44 2.00 16.56
N GLY A 260 -8.62 2.24 17.57
CA GLY A 260 -7.84 1.19 18.21
C GLY A 260 -8.63 0.40 19.24
N ASN A 261 -8.00 -0.65 19.77
CA ASN A 261 -8.60 -1.44 20.84
C ASN A 261 -8.80 -0.58 22.10
N PRO A 262 -9.83 -0.90 22.92
CA PRO A 262 -10.04 -0.23 24.19
C PRO A 262 -8.80 -0.31 25.09
N GLY A 263 -8.51 0.80 25.78
CA GLY A 263 -7.46 0.84 26.79
C GLY A 263 -7.79 0.00 28.04
N PRO A 264 -6.88 -0.04 29.03
CA PRO A 264 -7.13 -0.71 30.31
C PRO A 264 -8.42 -0.21 30.98
N ALA A 265 -9.31 -1.14 31.33
CA ALA A 265 -10.61 -0.80 31.90
C ALA A 265 -10.49 -0.36 33.37
N LEU A 266 -11.12 0.76 33.70
CA LEU A 266 -11.43 1.16 35.06
C LEU A 266 -12.71 0.44 35.51
N ARG A 267 -12.66 -0.22 36.66
CA ARG A 267 -13.86 -0.81 37.29
C ARG A 267 -14.42 0.13 38.35
N ALA A 268 -15.70 0.43 38.24
CA ALA A 268 -16.40 1.28 39.19
C ALA A 268 -17.83 0.77 39.40
N ARG A 269 -18.34 0.95 40.60
CA ARG A 269 -19.72 0.60 40.96
C ARG A 269 -20.49 1.85 41.32
N THR A 270 -21.67 2.00 40.73
CA THR A 270 -22.60 3.09 41.04
C THR A 270 -23.19 2.91 42.45
N LYS A 271 -23.48 4.02 43.13
CA LYS A 271 -24.15 3.98 44.44
C LYS A 271 -25.66 3.86 44.27
N CYS A 272 -26.34 3.29 45.27
CA CYS A 272 -27.79 3.39 45.35
C CYS A 272 -28.23 4.84 45.45
N ALA A 273 -29.34 5.18 44.81
CA ALA A 273 -30.04 6.43 45.08
C ALA A 273 -30.48 6.41 46.55
N GLY A 274 -29.89 7.28 47.37
CA GLY A 274 -30.32 7.43 48.75
C GLY A 274 -31.80 7.83 48.75
N GLN A 275 -32.62 7.19 49.58
CA GLN A 275 -33.94 7.72 49.91
C GLN A 275 -33.73 9.05 50.64
N SER A 276 -33.58 10.14 49.91
CA SER A 276 -33.63 11.48 50.48
C SER A 276 -35.09 11.74 50.81
N SER A 277 -35.45 11.55 52.07
CA SER A 277 -36.71 11.99 52.65
C SER A 277 -36.74 13.52 52.71
N HIS A 278 -36.74 14.22 51.58
CA HIS A 278 -37.24 15.59 51.40
C HIS A 278 -37.38 15.87 49.90
N MET A 279 -38.58 16.28 49.51
CA MET A 279 -38.91 16.72 48.15
C MET A 279 -37.91 17.78 47.67
N ASN A 280 -37.15 17.45 46.63
CA ASN A 280 -36.86 18.33 45.50
C ASN A 280 -36.38 17.44 44.35
N GLN A 281 -36.97 17.61 43.18
CA GLN A 281 -36.61 16.91 41.95
C GLN A 281 -35.13 17.19 41.61
N ALA A 282 -34.23 16.32 42.04
CA ALA A 282 -32.96 16.08 41.39
C ALA A 282 -33.02 14.64 40.89
N SER A 283 -32.94 14.44 39.58
CA SER A 283 -32.87 13.09 39.01
C SER A 283 -31.79 12.31 39.74
N SER A 284 -32.16 11.15 40.30
CA SER A 284 -31.22 10.22 40.91
C SER A 284 -30.33 9.63 39.81
N GLN A 285 -29.41 10.44 39.28
CA GLN A 285 -28.43 10.03 38.30
C GLN A 285 -27.26 9.45 39.10
N SER A 286 -27.07 8.15 38.99
CA SER A 286 -25.81 7.51 39.31
C SER A 286 -24.80 8.01 38.29
N GLU A 287 -23.72 8.61 38.79
CA GLU A 287 -22.66 9.19 37.97
C GLU A 287 -21.30 8.60 38.33
N ILE A 288 -20.42 8.51 37.33
CA ILE A 288 -18.99 8.23 37.49
C ILE A 288 -18.23 9.41 36.87
N GLU A 289 -17.31 10.00 37.65
CA GLU A 289 -16.47 11.15 37.28
C GLU A 289 -15.03 10.73 36.96
#